data_AF-A0A1S9T837-F1
#
_entry.id   AF-A0A1S9T837-F1
#
_cell.length_a   1.000
_cell.length_b   1.000
_cell.length_c   1.000
_cell.angle_alpha   90.00
_cell.angle_beta   90.00
_cell.angle_gamma   90.00
#
_symmetry.space_group_name_H-M   'P 1'
#
loop_
_entity.id
_entity.type
_entity.pdbx_description
1 polymer ?
#
loop_
_entity_poly.entity_id
_entity_poly.type
_entity_poly.pdbx_seq_one_letter_code
_entity_poly.pdbx_strand_id
1 'polypeptide(L)'
;MNDAEQTIIIQTQIAKTLKDNGIFSLLNDRTANIQAISYKIMDDTIVNNNLLTTDPIAFHNLVSYELFENTITAYTTDLQPIYLPDGATIIDFSFSAFPKIAHSMKKVKVNGMPVPLKTKVSHFDVIEIHFDLKQNLELEWLNYANTAKAQLMIHQKLS
;
A
#
# COMPACT_ATOMS: atom_id res chain seq x y z
N MET A 1 -7.12 -0.05 38.25
CA MET A 1 -5.79 0.23 37.67
C MET A 1 -6.05 0.91 36.34
N ASN A 2 -5.48 2.10 36.15
CA ASN A 2 -5.69 2.93 34.96
C ASN A 2 -4.68 2.46 33.90
N ASP A 3 -5.12 1.64 32.94
CA ASP A 3 -4.31 1.31 31.75
C ASP A 3 -4.31 2.52 30.82
N ALA A 4 -3.41 3.47 31.07
CA ALA A 4 -3.16 4.57 30.16
C ALA A 4 -2.14 4.10 29.11
N GLU A 5 -2.61 3.78 27.92
CA GLU A 5 -1.77 3.46 26.78
C GLU A 5 -1.03 4.74 26.33
N GLN A 6 0.31 4.69 26.29
CA GLN A 6 1.14 5.80 25.83
C GLN A 6 1.87 5.41 24.55
N THR A 7 1.55 6.09 23.45
CA THR A 7 2.22 5.89 22.16
C THR A 7 3.34 6.92 22.00
N ILE A 8 4.59 6.44 22.03
CA ILE A 8 5.77 7.27 21.77
C ILE A 8 6.14 7.14 20.30
N ILE A 9 6.11 8.26 19.56
CA ILE A 9 6.49 8.30 18.15
C ILE A 9 7.84 8.99 18.03
N ILE A 10 8.87 8.24 17.65
CA ILE A 10 10.18 8.78 17.28
C ILE A 10 10.25 8.83 15.77
N GLN A 11 10.36 10.03 15.21
CA GLN A 11 10.40 10.24 13.77
C GLN A 11 11.33 11.40 13.41
N THR A 12 11.87 11.36 12.20
CA THR A 12 12.64 12.48 11.65
C THR A 12 11.71 13.60 11.22
N GLN A 13 12.25 14.81 11.05
CA GLN A 13 11.49 15.94 10.51
C GLN A 13 10.90 15.63 9.13
N ILE A 14 11.62 14.85 8.32
CA ILE A 14 11.16 14.39 6.99
C ILE A 14 9.94 13.48 7.12
N ALA A 15 9.99 12.47 8.00
CA ALA A 15 8.89 11.55 8.22
C ALA A 15 7.63 12.26 8.76
N LYS A 16 7.80 13.26 9.62
CA LYS A 16 6.69 14.10 10.07
C LYS A 16 6.06 14.89 8.92
N THR A 17 6.86 15.54 8.07
CA THR A 17 6.36 16.29 6.92
C THR A 17 5.61 15.40 5.93
N LEU A 18 6.12 14.20 5.66
CA LEU A 18 5.47 13.19 4.82
C LEU A 18 4.11 12.75 5.38
N LYS A 19 4.03 12.57 6.70
CA LYS A 19 2.78 12.23 7.38
C LYS A 19 1.74 13.35 7.29
N ASP A 20 2.16 14.60 7.50
CA ASP A 20 1.24 15.73 7.57
C ASP A 20 0.79 16.23 6.18
N ASN A 21 1.66 16.08 5.17
CA ASN A 21 1.47 16.71 3.85
C ASN A 21 1.56 15.71 2.67
N GLY A 22 1.64 14.41 2.95
CA GLY A 22 1.77 13.37 1.94
C GLY A 22 3.09 13.40 1.18
N ILE A 23 3.21 12.51 0.20
CA ILE A 23 4.45 12.34 -0.59
C ILE A 23 4.76 13.53 -1.51
N PHE A 24 3.75 14.35 -1.85
CA PHE A 24 3.94 15.58 -2.62
C PHE A 24 4.69 16.67 -1.87
N SER A 25 4.72 16.62 -0.54
CA SER A 25 5.58 17.51 0.25
C SER A 25 7.06 17.30 -0.05
N LEU A 26 7.43 16.11 -0.50
CA LEU A 26 8.76 15.87 -1.01
C LEU A 26 9.04 16.86 -2.12
N LEU A 27 8.14 17.14 -3.06
CA LEU A 27 8.35 18.04 -4.21
C LEU A 27 8.97 19.42 -3.86
N ASN A 28 8.84 19.87 -2.60
CA ASN A 28 9.40 21.12 -2.11
C ASN A 28 10.83 21.02 -1.54
N ASP A 29 11.35 19.81 -1.31
CA ASP A 29 12.70 19.54 -0.80
C ASP A 29 13.73 19.48 -1.94
N ARG A 30 14.76 20.33 -1.89
CA ARG A 30 15.76 20.47 -2.96
C ARG A 30 16.84 19.38 -2.95
N THR A 31 16.83 18.47 -1.96
CA THR A 31 17.91 17.51 -1.73
C THR A 31 17.60 16.08 -2.15
N ALA A 32 16.33 15.69 -2.21
CA ALA A 32 15.94 14.39 -2.76
C ALA A 32 15.99 14.43 -4.29
N ASN A 33 16.25 13.29 -4.96
CA ASN A 33 15.96 13.17 -6.39
C ASN A 33 14.45 12.97 -6.58
N ILE A 34 13.77 14.07 -6.36
CA ILE A 34 12.32 14.26 -6.28
C ILE A 34 11.66 13.85 -7.57
N GLN A 35 12.33 14.17 -8.67
CA GLN A 35 11.96 13.78 -10.02
C GLN A 35 11.89 12.24 -10.10
N ALA A 36 12.94 11.53 -9.68
CA ALA A 36 12.98 10.07 -9.78
C ALA A 36 11.91 9.37 -8.91
N ILE A 37 11.64 9.89 -7.72
CA ILE A 37 10.61 9.35 -6.81
C ILE A 37 9.21 9.64 -7.35
N SER A 38 8.95 10.90 -7.75
CA SER A 38 7.68 11.32 -8.34
C SER A 38 7.39 10.56 -9.62
N TYR A 39 8.37 10.35 -10.49
CA TYR A 39 8.23 9.56 -11.71
C TYR A 39 7.93 8.11 -11.39
N LYS A 40 8.66 7.47 -10.46
CA LYS A 40 8.42 6.06 -10.14
C LYS A 40 7.01 5.82 -9.59
N ILE A 41 6.47 6.75 -8.80
CA ILE A 41 5.14 6.63 -8.21
C ILE A 41 4.05 6.96 -9.24
N MET A 42 4.20 8.04 -10.00
CA MET A 42 3.20 8.45 -10.99
C MET A 42 3.16 7.53 -12.21
N ASP A 43 4.31 7.02 -12.67
CA ASP A 43 4.40 6.15 -13.84
C ASP A 43 3.69 4.81 -13.57
N ASP A 44 4.02 4.17 -12.44
CA ASP A 44 3.36 2.92 -12.05
C ASP A 44 1.84 3.11 -11.89
N THR A 45 1.38 4.18 -11.23
CA THR A 45 -0.06 4.43 -11.04
C THR A 45 -0.79 4.68 -12.36
N ILE A 46 -0.31 5.59 -13.21
CA ILE A 46 -1.00 5.90 -14.48
C ILE A 46 -1.02 4.69 -15.41
N VAL A 47 0.10 3.98 -15.52
CA VAL A 47 0.20 2.78 -16.38
C VAL A 47 -0.73 1.69 -15.87
N ASN A 48 -0.72 1.37 -14.57
CA ASN A 48 -1.59 0.34 -14.01
C ASN A 48 -3.08 0.69 -14.20
N ASN A 49 -3.46 1.94 -13.98
CA ASN A 49 -4.86 2.35 -14.16
C ASN A 49 -5.31 2.26 -15.63
N ASN A 50 -4.44 2.65 -16.57
CA ASN A 50 -4.74 2.54 -18.01
C ASN A 50 -4.83 1.07 -18.49
N LEU A 51 -4.06 0.18 -17.87
CA LEU A 51 -4.13 -1.26 -18.15
C LEU A 51 -5.37 -1.91 -17.53
N LEU A 52 -5.86 -1.38 -16.40
CA LEU A 52 -6.99 -1.95 -15.67
C LEU A 52 -8.34 -1.59 -16.30
N THR A 53 -8.50 -0.35 -16.77
CA THR A 53 -9.77 0.13 -17.29
C THR A 53 -9.60 1.11 -18.44
N THR A 54 -10.51 1.00 -19.42
CA THR A 54 -10.67 1.97 -20.51
C THR A 54 -11.83 2.95 -20.25
N ASP A 55 -12.61 2.74 -19.19
CA ASP A 55 -13.67 3.65 -18.79
C ASP A 55 -13.07 4.93 -18.17
N PRO A 56 -13.33 6.12 -18.74
CA PRO A 56 -12.73 7.37 -18.26
C PRO A 56 -13.10 7.72 -16.82
N ILE A 57 -14.31 7.36 -16.38
CA ILE A 57 -14.80 7.67 -15.03
C ILE A 57 -14.09 6.79 -14.00
N ALA A 58 -14.05 5.47 -14.23
CA ALA A 58 -13.33 4.53 -13.37
C ALA A 58 -11.83 4.87 -13.30
N PHE A 59 -11.21 5.20 -14.45
CA PHE A 59 -9.83 5.65 -14.50
C PHE A 59 -9.62 6.90 -13.64
N HIS A 60 -10.46 7.93 -13.82
CA HIS A 60 -10.37 9.17 -13.06
C HIS A 60 -10.48 8.93 -11.55
N ASN A 61 -11.45 8.11 -11.13
CA ASN A 61 -11.69 7.82 -9.72
C ASN A 61 -10.51 7.08 -9.08
N LEU A 62 -9.97 6.06 -9.75
CA LEU A 62 -8.84 5.28 -9.23
C LEU A 62 -7.54 6.09 -9.21
N VAL A 63 -7.23 6.83 -10.27
CA VAL A 63 -6.05 7.70 -10.29
C VAL A 63 -6.16 8.77 -9.21
N SER A 64 -7.36 9.33 -9.01
CA SER A 64 -7.57 10.33 -7.96
C SER A 64 -7.37 9.73 -6.56
N TYR A 65 -7.87 8.52 -6.35
CA TYR A 65 -7.65 7.76 -5.12
C TYR A 65 -6.16 7.48 -4.87
N GLU A 66 -5.43 6.98 -5.86
CA GLU A 66 -4.02 6.60 -5.67
C GLU A 66 -3.06 7.78 -5.59
N LEU A 67 -3.35 8.88 -6.31
CA LEU A 67 -2.46 10.04 -6.36
C LEU A 67 -2.80 11.09 -5.32
N PHE A 68 -4.08 11.40 -5.07
CA PHE A 68 -4.46 12.57 -4.27
C PHE A 68 -4.86 12.25 -2.83
N GLU A 69 -5.12 10.99 -2.49
CA GLU A 69 -5.35 10.61 -1.11
C GLU A 69 -4.09 10.75 -0.25
N ASN A 70 -4.29 10.86 1.05
CA ASN A 70 -3.20 10.87 2.01
C ASN A 70 -2.35 9.61 1.84
N THR A 71 -1.03 9.78 1.77
CA THR A 71 -0.11 8.66 1.69
C THR A 71 0.18 8.12 3.09
N ILE A 72 -0.07 6.83 3.31
CA ILE A 72 0.37 6.13 4.51
C ILE A 72 1.67 5.36 4.24
N THR A 73 2.42 5.11 5.30
CA THR A 73 3.63 4.28 5.25
C THR A 73 3.41 3.08 6.15
N ALA A 74 3.58 1.89 5.63
CA ALA A 74 3.62 0.65 6.39
C ALA A 74 4.98 -0.03 6.19
N TYR A 75 5.33 -0.95 7.07
CA TYR A 75 6.63 -1.58 7.09
C TYR A 75 6.50 -3.09 6.96
N THR A 76 7.44 -3.69 6.23
CA THR A 76 7.72 -5.12 6.34
C THR A 76 8.46 -5.42 7.64
N THR A 77 8.61 -6.70 7.99
CA THR A 77 9.33 -7.11 9.21
C THR A 77 10.82 -6.78 9.19
N ASP A 78 11.42 -6.60 8.02
CA ASP A 78 12.78 -6.09 7.81
C ASP A 78 12.84 -4.55 7.69
N LEU A 79 11.78 -3.87 8.13
CA LEU A 79 11.66 -2.41 8.21
C LEU A 79 11.79 -1.69 6.86
N GLN A 80 11.45 -2.35 5.75
CA GLN A 80 11.37 -1.69 4.46
C GLN A 80 10.04 -0.91 4.37
N PRO A 81 10.08 0.40 4.07
CA PRO A 81 8.88 1.21 3.96
C PRO A 81 8.14 0.91 2.65
N ILE A 82 6.83 0.72 2.76
CA ILE A 82 5.89 0.58 1.66
C ILE A 82 4.89 1.74 1.75
N TYR A 83 4.77 2.48 0.67
CA TYR A 83 3.87 3.63 0.56
C TYR A 83 2.59 3.20 -0.13
N LEU A 84 1.45 3.56 0.46
CA LEU A 84 0.12 3.23 -0.03
C LEU A 84 -0.81 4.43 0.14
N PRO A 85 -1.87 4.56 -0.68
CA PRO A 85 -2.95 5.50 -0.37
C PRO A 85 -3.67 5.06 0.92
N ASP A 86 -4.17 6.04 1.67
CA ASP A 86 -5.01 5.76 2.84
C ASP A 86 -6.22 4.91 2.44
N GLY A 87 -6.62 4.01 3.33
CA GLY A 87 -7.67 3.02 3.07
C GLY A 87 -7.24 1.79 2.26
N ALA A 88 -5.97 1.69 1.83
CA ALA A 88 -5.42 0.47 1.27
C ALA A 88 -5.52 -0.71 2.26
N THR A 89 -5.61 -1.93 1.75
CA THR A 89 -5.72 -3.14 2.57
C THR A 89 -4.43 -3.96 2.61
N ILE A 90 -4.41 -5.00 3.43
CA ILE A 90 -3.32 -6.00 3.46
C ILE A 90 -3.08 -6.61 2.07
N ILE A 91 -4.13 -6.76 1.24
CA ILE A 91 -3.99 -7.26 -0.13
C ILE A 91 -3.17 -6.26 -0.96
N ASP A 92 -3.49 -4.97 -0.88
CA ASP A 92 -2.73 -3.91 -1.58
C ASP A 92 -1.27 -3.86 -1.12
N PHE A 93 -1.03 -3.91 0.19
CA PHE A 93 0.32 -3.98 0.75
C PHE A 93 1.10 -5.19 0.22
N SER A 94 0.46 -6.36 0.17
CA SER A 94 1.10 -7.59 -0.28
C SER A 94 1.53 -7.54 -1.74
N PHE A 95 0.67 -7.03 -2.63
CA PHE A 95 1.01 -6.86 -4.05
C PHE A 95 1.99 -5.71 -4.30
N SER A 96 2.05 -4.72 -3.40
CA SER A 96 3.05 -3.66 -3.46
C SER A 96 4.44 -4.17 -3.03
N ALA A 97 4.53 -4.83 -1.87
CA ALA A 97 5.77 -5.30 -1.28
C ALA A 97 6.32 -6.58 -1.94
N PHE A 98 5.45 -7.54 -2.23
CA PHE A 98 5.82 -8.89 -2.67
C PHE A 98 5.08 -9.34 -3.95
N PRO A 99 5.10 -8.55 -5.03
CA PRO A 99 4.25 -8.77 -6.22
C PRO A 99 4.35 -10.17 -6.82
N LYS A 100 5.55 -10.78 -6.78
CA LYS A 100 5.80 -12.11 -7.37
C LYS A 100 5.14 -13.26 -6.60
N ILE A 101 4.91 -13.12 -5.29
CA ILE A 101 4.47 -14.22 -4.42
C ILE A 101 3.17 -13.89 -3.66
N ALA A 102 2.68 -12.64 -3.72
CA ALA A 102 1.46 -12.17 -3.05
C ALA A 102 0.23 -13.07 -3.24
N HIS A 103 0.08 -13.68 -4.43
CA HIS A 103 -0.99 -14.64 -4.76
C HIS A 103 -1.00 -15.94 -3.93
N SER A 104 0.05 -16.20 -3.16
CA SER A 104 0.18 -17.36 -2.26
C SER A 104 0.06 -16.99 -0.77
N MET A 105 -0.24 -15.72 -0.46
CA MET A 105 -0.43 -15.26 0.91
C MET A 105 -1.51 -16.04 1.64
N LYS A 106 -1.25 -16.41 2.90
CA LYS A 106 -2.14 -17.25 3.70
C LYS A 106 -2.47 -16.67 5.07
N LYS A 107 -1.46 -16.18 5.80
CA LYS A 107 -1.65 -15.59 7.13
C LYS A 107 -0.93 -14.28 7.22
N VAL A 108 -1.57 -13.32 7.88
CA VAL A 108 -1.00 -11.99 8.11
C VAL A 108 -1.10 -11.62 9.57
N LYS A 109 -0.06 -10.96 10.06
CA LYS A 109 -0.09 -10.26 11.33
C LYS A 109 0.22 -8.79 11.10
N VAL A 110 -0.46 -7.93 11.84
CA VAL A 110 -0.19 -6.51 11.92
C VAL A 110 0.25 -6.23 13.35
N ASN A 111 1.43 -5.64 13.52
CA ASN A 111 2.02 -5.34 14.83
C ASN A 111 2.06 -6.57 15.76
N GLY A 112 2.36 -7.75 15.18
CA GLY A 112 2.41 -9.03 15.89
C GLY A 112 1.06 -9.74 16.11
N MET A 113 -0.06 -9.08 15.81
CA MET A 113 -1.41 -9.61 16.03
C MET A 113 -2.00 -10.17 14.74
N PRO A 114 -2.57 -11.40 14.73
CA PRO A 114 -3.18 -11.98 13.53
C PRO A 114 -4.42 -11.19 13.11
N VAL A 115 -4.52 -10.89 11.82
CA VAL A 115 -5.65 -10.13 11.25
C VAL A 115 -6.20 -10.78 9.97
N PRO A 116 -7.46 -10.50 9.60
CA PRO A 116 -8.01 -10.87 8.29
C PRO A 116 -7.28 -10.17 7.12
N LEU A 117 -7.27 -10.79 5.93
CA LEU A 117 -6.64 -10.21 4.72
C LEU A 117 -7.32 -8.93 4.21
N LYS A 118 -8.60 -8.72 4.56
CA LYS A 118 -9.36 -7.51 4.20
C LYS A 118 -9.09 -6.31 5.11
N THR A 119 -8.20 -6.46 6.10
CA THR A 119 -7.92 -5.40 7.07
C THR A 119 -7.30 -4.19 6.36
N LYS A 120 -7.76 -2.99 6.70
CA LYS A 120 -7.15 -1.74 6.24
C LYS A 120 -5.80 -1.54 6.92
N VAL A 121 -4.83 -1.07 6.15
CA VAL A 121 -3.49 -0.75 6.64
C VAL A 121 -3.53 0.62 7.29
N SER A 122 -2.96 0.73 8.48
CA SER A 122 -2.79 2.00 9.17
C SER A 122 -1.37 2.52 9.01
N HIS A 123 -1.21 3.83 9.22
CA HIS A 123 0.11 4.45 9.19
C HIS A 123 1.01 3.86 10.28
N PHE A 124 2.23 3.49 9.88
CA PHE A 124 3.28 2.84 10.65
C PHE A 124 3.02 1.39 11.09
N ASP A 125 2.03 0.72 10.51
CA ASP A 125 1.84 -0.71 10.74
C ASP A 125 3.06 -1.52 10.29
N VAL A 126 3.51 -2.45 11.13
CA VAL A 126 4.49 -3.47 10.77
C VAL A 126 3.72 -4.74 10.40
N ILE A 127 3.87 -5.17 9.14
CA ILE A 127 3.07 -6.22 8.55
C ILE A 127 3.96 -7.44 8.26
N GLU A 128 3.59 -8.56 8.85
CA GLU A 128 4.22 -9.87 8.67
C GLU A 128 3.30 -10.75 7.82
N ILE A 129 3.79 -11.20 6.67
CA ILE A 129 3.04 -12.05 5.75
C ILE A 129 3.68 -13.43 5.68
N HIS A 130 2.86 -14.46 5.85
CA HIS A 130 3.23 -15.85 5.60
C HIS A 130 2.65 -16.31 4.27
N PHE A 131 3.53 -16.78 3.40
CA PHE A 131 3.22 -17.35 2.09
C PHE A 131 3.18 -18.89 2.17
N ASP A 132 2.35 -19.51 1.34
CA ASP A 132 2.34 -20.96 1.14
C ASP A 132 3.05 -21.32 -0.17
N LEU A 133 3.38 -22.60 -0.35
CA LEU A 133 3.93 -23.11 -1.62
C LEU A 133 2.86 -23.20 -2.72
N LYS A 134 1.58 -23.23 -2.33
CA LYS A 134 0.43 -23.26 -3.23
C LYS A 134 -0.25 -21.89 -3.34
N GLN A 135 -0.86 -21.63 -4.49
CA GLN A 135 -1.70 -20.43 -4.69
C GLN A 135 -2.93 -20.50 -3.77
N ASN A 136 -3.21 -19.40 -3.07
CA ASN A 136 -4.36 -19.23 -2.17
C ASN A 136 -5.26 -18.07 -2.63
N LEU A 137 -5.13 -17.68 -3.89
CA LEU A 137 -5.83 -16.54 -4.46
C LEU A 137 -7.31 -16.88 -4.70
N GLU A 138 -8.20 -15.97 -4.31
CA GLU A 138 -9.64 -16.10 -4.49
C GLU A 138 -10.20 -14.86 -5.18
N LEU A 139 -11.29 -15.03 -5.95
CA LEU A 139 -11.97 -13.93 -6.64
C LEU A 139 -12.44 -12.84 -5.65
N GLU A 140 -12.80 -13.23 -4.43
CA GLU A 140 -13.27 -12.30 -3.38
C GLU A 140 -12.22 -11.23 -3.03
N TRP A 141 -10.93 -11.46 -3.31
CA TRP A 141 -9.88 -10.48 -3.04
C TRP A 141 -10.07 -9.19 -3.84
N LEU A 142 -10.72 -9.25 -5.01
CA LEU A 142 -11.06 -8.05 -5.79
C LEU A 142 -12.01 -7.10 -5.05
N ASN A 143 -12.79 -7.60 -4.09
CA ASN A 143 -13.68 -6.75 -3.29
C ASN A 143 -12.91 -5.86 -2.28
N TYR A 144 -11.64 -6.17 -2.02
CA TYR A 144 -10.83 -5.50 -1.01
C TYR A 144 -9.48 -4.99 -1.55
N ALA A 145 -9.16 -5.26 -2.82
CA ALA A 145 -8.02 -4.68 -3.51
C ALA A 145 -8.41 -3.28 -4.00
N ASN A 146 -7.92 -2.24 -3.34
CA ASN A 146 -8.29 -0.87 -3.65
C ASN A 146 -7.34 -0.23 -4.68
N THR A 147 -6.14 -0.78 -4.86
CA THR A 147 -5.15 -0.29 -5.82
C THR A 147 -5.26 -1.00 -7.16
N ALA A 148 -5.03 -0.26 -8.25
CA ALA A 148 -5.06 -0.76 -9.61
C ALA A 148 -4.01 -1.85 -9.81
N LYS A 149 -2.82 -1.69 -9.20
CA LYS A 149 -1.77 -2.70 -9.22
C LYS A 149 -2.23 -4.03 -8.64
N ALA A 150 -2.87 -4.02 -7.46
CA ALA A 150 -3.38 -5.24 -6.85
C ALA A 150 -4.47 -5.89 -7.70
N GLN A 151 -5.47 -5.11 -8.17
CA GLN A 151 -6.55 -5.61 -9.01
C GLN A 151 -6.03 -6.28 -10.29
N LEU A 152 -5.09 -5.62 -11.00
CA LEU A 152 -4.46 -6.18 -12.20
C LEU A 152 -3.76 -7.51 -11.94
N MET A 153 -2.94 -7.57 -10.90
CA MET A 153 -2.18 -8.77 -10.58
C MET A 153 -3.10 -9.93 -10.17
N ILE A 154 -4.23 -9.63 -9.50
CA ILE A 154 -5.26 -10.62 -9.19
C ILE A 154 -5.90 -11.14 -10.47
N HIS A 155 -6.37 -10.24 -11.36
CA HIS A 155 -6.96 -10.62 -12.64
C HIS A 155 -6.01 -11.49 -13.49
N GLN A 156 -4.73 -11.11 -13.58
CA GLN A 156 -3.71 -11.86 -14.33
C GLN A 156 -3.45 -13.25 -13.76
N LYS A 157 -3.65 -13.47 -12.46
CA LYS A 157 -3.39 -14.75 -11.79
C LYS A 157 -4.62 -15.66 -11.70
N LEU A 158 -5.82 -15.10 -11.90
CA LEU A 158 -7.07 -15.84 -11.99
C LEU A 158 -7.46 -16.22 -13.42
N SER A 159 -6.88 -15.55 -14.43
CA SER A 159 -7.05 -15.87 -15.84
C SER A 159 -6.17 -17.06 -16.24
#